data_AF-A0A535D7S6-F1
#
_entry.id   AF-A0A535D7S6-F1
#
_cell.length_a   1.000
_cell.length_b   1.000
_cell.length_c   1.000
_cell.angle_alpha   90.00
_cell.angle_beta   90.00
_cell.angle_gamma   90.00
#
_symmetry.space_group_name_H-M   'P 1'
#
loop_
_entity.id
_entity.type
_entity.pdbx_description
1 polymer ?
#
loop_
_entity_poly.entity_id
_entity_poly.type
_entity_poly.pdbx_seq_one_letter_code
_entity_poly.pdbx_strand_id
1 'polypeptide(L)'
;EQIDIRDLLPQIVVPTLVVRDKSFTVARVAEVVKRLTPLIPNARFVETDDFSSVLNEFLSEHGDESSTAPRVPSGTAVILFADIADSTALTEHLGDGAFRAKARELDGALRGVIRGHSGTPIEGKLLGDGVLAVFTSARQAIEAAVACGAAGSDAGLPLHLGLHAGDVIREDNNVYGGAVNIASRISALSVPGEALVSDIVRGLARTSAGVSFKDRGEQSLKGVGEPVRVWAVVAGETRANQYETGA
;
A
#
# COMPACT_ATOMS: atom_id res chain seq x y z
N GLU A 1 41.25 8.56 -3.15
CA GLU A 1 41.48 7.17 -2.72
C GLU A 1 40.86 6.22 -3.71
N GLN A 2 41.56 5.15 -4.06
CA GLN A 2 41.03 4.08 -4.90
C GLN A 2 40.62 2.95 -3.96
N ILE A 3 39.32 2.78 -3.76
CA ILE A 3 38.78 1.71 -2.91
C ILE A 3 38.83 0.41 -3.74
N ASP A 4 39.57 -0.58 -3.24
CA ASP A 4 39.63 -1.92 -3.82
C ASP A 4 38.84 -2.88 -2.93
N ILE A 5 37.83 -3.54 -3.51
CA ILE A 5 36.90 -4.42 -2.79
C ILE A 5 37.03 -5.89 -3.21
N ARG A 6 38.07 -6.26 -3.98
CA ARG A 6 38.23 -7.62 -4.54
C ARG A 6 38.23 -8.72 -3.48
N ASP A 7 38.81 -8.44 -2.32
CA ASP A 7 38.88 -9.39 -1.20
C ASP A 7 37.53 -9.62 -0.51
N LEU A 8 36.53 -8.77 -0.77
CA LEU A 8 35.17 -8.91 -0.24
C LEU A 8 34.25 -9.71 -1.16
N LEU A 9 34.57 -9.80 -2.47
CA LEU A 9 33.73 -10.50 -3.45
C LEU A 9 33.48 -11.98 -3.09
N PRO A 10 34.45 -12.74 -2.54
CA PRO A 10 34.21 -14.11 -2.09
C PRO A 10 33.23 -14.24 -0.92
N GLN A 11 32.94 -13.16 -0.20
CA GLN A 11 32.02 -13.18 0.95
C GLN A 11 30.54 -13.09 0.52
N ILE A 12 30.28 -12.81 -0.75
CA ILE A 12 28.93 -12.81 -1.32
C ILE A 12 28.50 -14.27 -1.54
N VAL A 13 27.72 -14.80 -0.59
CA VAL A 13 27.25 -16.20 -0.62
C VAL A 13 25.85 -16.39 -1.24
N VAL A 14 25.17 -15.29 -1.58
CA VAL A 14 23.82 -15.29 -2.17
C VAL A 14 23.87 -15.46 -3.69
N PRO A 15 22.80 -16.00 -4.33
CA PRO A 15 22.68 -15.99 -5.78
C PRO A 15 22.90 -14.59 -6.33
N THR A 16 23.86 -14.43 -7.25
CA THR A 16 24.25 -13.12 -7.77
C THR A 16 24.15 -13.09 -9.28
N LEU A 17 23.42 -12.12 -9.82
CA LEU A 17 23.37 -11.85 -11.26
C LEU A 17 24.27 -10.67 -11.59
N VAL A 18 25.25 -10.89 -12.47
CA VAL A 18 26.11 -9.83 -13.01
C VAL A 18 25.70 -9.59 -14.46
N VAL A 19 25.09 -8.42 -14.73
CA VAL A 19 24.59 -8.08 -16.06
C VAL A 19 25.47 -7.04 -16.72
N ARG A 20 25.79 -7.27 -18.00
CA ARG A 20 26.37 -6.26 -18.88
C ARG A 20 25.35 -5.88 -19.94
N ASP A 21 24.99 -4.60 -19.96
CA ASP A 21 24.19 -4.01 -21.03
C ASP A 21 25.03 -3.84 -22.30
N LYS A 22 24.60 -4.44 -23.41
CA LYS A 22 25.27 -4.33 -24.72
C LYS A 22 25.21 -2.90 -25.29
N SER A 23 24.28 -2.08 -24.83
CA SER A 23 24.12 -0.67 -25.22
C SER A 23 25.23 0.22 -24.66
N PHE A 24 25.97 -0.25 -23.65
CA PHE A 24 27.09 0.47 -23.05
C PHE A 24 28.44 -0.11 -23.51
N THR A 25 29.04 0.55 -24.51
CA THR A 25 30.29 0.12 -25.16
C THR A 25 31.54 0.74 -24.53
N VAL A 26 31.70 0.64 -23.21
CA VAL A 26 32.97 0.99 -22.57
C VAL A 26 33.84 -0.26 -22.48
N ALA A 27 34.80 -0.41 -23.40
CA ALA A 27 35.65 -1.60 -23.52
C ALA A 27 36.36 -1.98 -22.19
N ARG A 28 36.74 -0.98 -21.39
CA ARG A 28 37.39 -1.17 -20.08
C ARG A 28 36.47 -1.84 -19.05
N VAL A 29 35.16 -1.60 -19.12
CA VAL A 29 34.19 -2.21 -18.18
C VAL A 29 33.99 -3.70 -18.50
N ALA A 30 33.97 -4.06 -19.78
CA ALA A 30 33.82 -5.47 -20.19
C ALA A 30 34.94 -6.37 -19.64
N GLU A 31 36.18 -5.87 -19.67
CA GLU A 31 37.32 -6.62 -19.14
C GLU A 31 37.31 -6.72 -17.62
N VAL A 32 36.93 -5.64 -16.92
CA VAL A 32 36.80 -5.64 -15.47
C VAL A 32 35.72 -6.61 -15.00
N VAL A 33 34.53 -6.56 -15.62
CA VAL A 33 33.42 -7.44 -15.25
C VAL A 33 33.79 -8.91 -15.46
N LYS A 34 34.41 -9.26 -16.61
CA LYS A 34 34.89 -10.64 -16.86
C LYS A 34 35.92 -11.12 -15.83
N ARG A 35 36.75 -10.22 -15.29
CA ARG A 35 37.74 -10.54 -14.27
C ARG A 35 37.16 -10.65 -12.86
N LEU A 36 36.11 -9.89 -12.55
CA LEU A 36 35.53 -9.84 -11.20
C LEU A 36 34.41 -10.86 -10.98
N THR A 37 33.61 -11.18 -12.00
CA THR A 37 32.50 -12.14 -11.83
C THR A 37 32.94 -13.51 -11.29
N PRO A 38 34.08 -14.10 -11.72
CA PRO A 38 34.54 -15.38 -11.17
C PRO A 38 34.94 -15.33 -9.69
N LEU A 39 35.13 -14.14 -9.11
CA LEU A 39 35.47 -13.96 -7.70
C LEU A 39 34.22 -13.97 -6.80
N ILE A 40 33.01 -13.95 -7.37
CA ILE A 40 31.75 -14.02 -6.65
C ILE A 40 31.22 -15.47 -6.74
N PRO A 41 31.12 -16.20 -5.61
CA PRO A 41 30.52 -17.52 -5.58
C PRO A 41 29.10 -17.52 -6.16
N ASN A 42 28.78 -18.53 -6.98
CA ASN A 42 27.45 -18.70 -7.59
C ASN A 42 26.99 -17.53 -8.47
N ALA A 43 27.91 -16.69 -8.96
CA ALA A 43 27.53 -15.60 -9.85
C ALA A 43 27.23 -16.09 -11.27
N ARG A 44 26.11 -15.60 -11.82
CA ARG A 44 25.74 -15.78 -13.23
C ARG A 44 26.04 -14.51 -13.99
N PHE A 45 26.88 -14.61 -15.03
CA PHE A 45 27.18 -13.49 -15.93
C PHE A 45 26.29 -13.55 -17.18
N VAL A 46 25.65 -12.43 -17.54
CA VAL A 46 24.82 -12.31 -18.76
C VAL A 46 25.12 -11.01 -19.50
N GLU A 47 25.30 -11.09 -20.81
CA GLU A 47 25.35 -9.93 -21.70
C GLU A 47 24.02 -9.81 -22.47
N THR A 48 23.28 -8.73 -22.24
CA THR A 48 21.93 -8.54 -22.79
C THR A 48 21.70 -7.08 -23.21
N ASP A 49 20.82 -6.87 -24.17
CA ASP A 49 20.18 -5.59 -24.51
C ASP A 49 18.80 -5.44 -23.86
N ASP A 50 18.27 -6.52 -23.28
CA ASP A 50 17.04 -6.54 -22.48
C ASP A 50 17.36 -6.94 -21.04
N PHE A 51 17.72 -5.95 -20.22
CA PHE A 51 18.02 -6.14 -18.80
C PHE A 51 16.81 -6.67 -18.02
N SER A 52 15.61 -6.21 -18.37
CA SER A 52 14.37 -6.53 -17.67
C SER A 52 14.03 -8.01 -17.77
N SER A 53 14.15 -8.60 -18.96
CA SER A 53 13.88 -10.03 -19.18
C SER A 53 14.83 -10.91 -18.35
N VAL A 54 16.14 -10.63 -18.41
CA VAL A 54 17.17 -11.41 -17.69
C VAL A 54 17.02 -11.28 -16.17
N LEU A 55 16.66 -10.09 -15.68
CA LEU A 55 16.38 -9.88 -14.27
C LEU A 55 15.18 -10.72 -13.82
N ASN A 56 14.08 -10.70 -14.58
CA ASN A 56 12.87 -11.46 -14.25
C ASN A 56 13.11 -12.97 -14.26
N GLU A 57 13.84 -13.47 -15.25
CA GLU A 57 14.27 -14.88 -15.31
C GLU A 57 15.09 -15.26 -14.08
N PHE A 58 16.12 -14.48 -13.74
CA PHE A 58 16.97 -14.75 -12.57
C PHE A 58 16.20 -14.78 -11.26
N LEU A 59 15.28 -13.82 -11.08
CA LEU A 59 14.40 -13.74 -9.90
C LEU A 59 13.43 -14.92 -9.83
N SER A 60 12.97 -15.43 -10.98
CA SER A 60 12.08 -16.59 -11.04
C SER A 60 12.78 -17.91 -10.76
N GLU A 61 14.04 -18.08 -11.17
CA GLU A 61 14.83 -19.30 -10.95
C GLU A 61 15.23 -19.49 -9.47
N HIS A 62 15.44 -18.40 -8.75
CA HIS A 62 15.91 -18.40 -7.36
C HIS A 62 14.82 -18.00 -6.36
N GLY A 63 13.58 -17.86 -6.84
CA GLY A 63 12.46 -17.33 -6.07
C GLY A 63 11.40 -18.37 -5.72
N ASP A 64 11.41 -18.84 -4.48
CA ASP A 64 10.15 -19.05 -3.74
C ASP A 64 10.03 -18.25 -2.42
N GLU A 65 11.00 -17.38 -2.07
CA GLU A 65 10.90 -16.59 -0.81
C GLU A 65 10.94 -15.06 -0.93
N SER A 66 11.02 -14.47 -2.13
CA SER A 66 10.94 -13.00 -2.21
C SER A 66 10.34 -12.49 -3.52
N SER A 67 9.02 -12.68 -3.71
CA SER A 67 8.28 -11.80 -4.62
C SER A 67 8.18 -10.42 -3.97
N THR A 68 8.79 -9.41 -4.59
CA THR A 68 8.80 -8.00 -4.15
C THR A 68 7.52 -7.23 -4.47
N ALA A 69 6.43 -7.90 -4.88
CA ALA A 69 5.10 -7.34 -4.69
C ALA A 69 4.81 -7.37 -3.18
N PRO A 70 4.24 -6.30 -2.58
CA PRO A 70 3.80 -6.36 -1.18
C PRO A 70 2.88 -7.58 -1.02
N ARG A 71 3.38 -8.65 -0.41
CA ARG A 71 2.56 -9.80 -0.06
C ARG A 71 1.73 -9.34 1.13
N VAL A 72 0.47 -8.98 0.87
CA VAL A 72 -0.58 -8.81 1.89
C VAL A 72 -0.43 -9.92 2.95
N PRO A 73 -0.46 -9.67 4.26
CA PRO A 73 -0.32 -10.76 5.22
C PRO A 73 -1.45 -11.79 5.04
N SER A 74 -1.14 -13.09 5.00
CA SER A 74 -2.14 -14.11 5.36
C SER A 74 -2.25 -14.10 6.89
N GLY A 75 -3.48 -14.03 7.42
CA GLY A 75 -3.73 -13.79 8.84
C GLY A 75 -4.33 -12.42 9.11
N THR A 76 -4.08 -11.86 10.29
CA THR A 76 -4.70 -10.60 10.71
C THR A 76 -4.15 -9.41 9.92
N ALA A 77 -5.04 -8.62 9.33
CA ALA A 77 -4.71 -7.38 8.62
C ALA A 77 -5.67 -6.25 9.03
N VAL A 78 -5.25 -5.01 8.81
CA VAL A 78 -6.12 -3.84 8.84
C VAL A 78 -6.56 -3.54 7.43
N ILE A 79 -7.87 -3.55 7.19
CA ILE A 79 -8.50 -3.34 5.89
C ILE A 79 -9.00 -1.91 5.83
N LEU A 80 -8.69 -1.23 4.73
CA LEU A 80 -9.24 0.07 4.34
C LEU A 80 -10.12 -0.11 3.09
N PHE A 81 -11.34 0.38 3.17
CA PHE A 81 -12.17 0.67 2.01
C PHE A 81 -12.28 2.18 1.82
N ALA A 82 -12.12 2.63 0.58
CA ALA A 82 -12.38 3.98 0.13
C ALA A 82 -13.30 3.91 -1.08
N ASP A 83 -14.42 4.61 -1.11
CA ASP A 83 -15.40 4.57 -2.19
C ASP A 83 -15.89 5.98 -2.52
N ILE A 84 -16.10 6.33 -3.79
CA ILE A 84 -16.56 7.69 -4.13
C ILE A 84 -18.02 7.87 -3.70
N ALA A 85 -18.28 8.90 -2.91
CA ALA A 85 -19.61 9.28 -2.52
C ALA A 85 -20.39 9.85 -3.70
N ASP A 86 -21.70 9.57 -3.75
CA ASP A 86 -22.64 10.11 -4.73
C ASP A 86 -22.20 9.95 -6.20
N SER A 87 -21.48 8.88 -6.52
CA SER A 87 -20.91 8.65 -7.85
C SER A 87 -21.94 8.64 -8.99
N THR A 88 -23.17 8.20 -8.71
CA THR A 88 -24.29 8.26 -9.66
C THR A 88 -24.67 9.72 -9.98
N ALA A 89 -24.86 10.56 -8.96
CA ALA A 89 -25.21 11.97 -9.16
C ALA A 89 -24.06 12.74 -9.81
N LEU A 90 -22.81 12.44 -9.46
CA LEU A 90 -21.62 12.99 -10.10
C LEU A 90 -21.51 12.57 -11.57
N THR A 91 -21.88 11.33 -11.89
CA THR A 91 -21.91 10.83 -13.27
C THR A 91 -22.99 11.54 -14.09
N GLU A 92 -24.19 11.74 -13.53
CA GLU A 92 -25.26 12.49 -14.20
C GLU A 92 -24.87 13.95 -14.46
N HIS A 93 -24.16 14.59 -13.51
CA HIS A 93 -23.75 15.98 -13.64
C HIS A 93 -22.56 16.20 -14.59
N LEU A 94 -21.55 15.33 -14.53
CA LEU A 94 -20.30 15.47 -15.28
C LEU A 94 -20.31 14.74 -16.63
N GLY A 95 -21.17 13.73 -16.79
CA GLY A 95 -21.15 12.77 -17.88
C GLY A 95 -20.10 11.66 -17.69
N ASP A 96 -20.41 10.48 -18.22
CA ASP A 96 -19.62 9.24 -18.06
C ASP A 96 -18.12 9.41 -18.34
N GLY A 97 -17.77 10.07 -19.45
CA GLY A 97 -16.39 10.22 -19.89
C GLY A 97 -15.55 11.07 -18.94
N ALA A 98 -16.10 12.20 -18.48
CA ALA A 98 -15.41 13.12 -17.58
C ALA A 98 -15.30 12.53 -16.16
N PHE A 99 -16.38 11.91 -15.66
CA PHE A 99 -16.35 11.21 -14.38
C PHE A 99 -15.31 10.09 -14.38
N ARG A 100 -15.29 9.24 -15.42
CA ARG A 100 -14.28 8.16 -15.54
C ARG A 100 -12.85 8.67 -15.66
N ALA A 101 -12.61 9.85 -16.22
CA ALA A 101 -11.28 10.44 -16.26
C ALA A 101 -10.83 10.88 -14.86
N LYS A 102 -11.68 11.64 -14.14
CA LYS A 102 -11.39 12.07 -12.77
C LYS A 102 -11.25 10.92 -11.80
N ALA A 103 -12.13 9.91 -11.87
CA ALA A 103 -12.06 8.74 -11.01
C ALA A 103 -10.75 7.95 -11.20
N ARG A 104 -10.22 7.87 -12.43
CA ARG A 104 -8.93 7.22 -12.71
C ARG A 104 -7.75 8.00 -12.15
N GLU A 105 -7.78 9.33 -12.24
CA GLU A 105 -6.76 10.19 -11.65
C GLU A 105 -6.75 10.04 -10.11
N LEU A 106 -7.94 10.05 -9.51
CA LEU A 106 -8.08 9.84 -8.07
C LEU A 106 -7.60 8.44 -7.66
N ASP A 107 -8.00 7.36 -8.36
CA ASP A 107 -7.51 6.00 -8.07
C ASP A 107 -5.97 5.93 -8.04
N GLY A 108 -5.30 6.55 -9.02
CA GLY A 108 -3.84 6.65 -9.04
C GLY A 108 -3.27 7.38 -7.82
N ALA A 109 -3.87 8.51 -7.45
CA ALA A 109 -3.47 9.28 -6.26
C ALA A 109 -3.67 8.49 -4.96
N LEU A 110 -4.83 7.84 -4.79
CA LEU A 110 -5.14 7.03 -3.62
C LEU A 110 -4.16 5.87 -3.47
N ARG A 111 -3.86 5.15 -4.57
CA ARG A 111 -2.86 4.08 -4.56
C ARG A 111 -1.47 4.59 -4.19
N GLY A 112 -1.10 5.79 -4.61
CA GLY A 112 0.12 6.48 -4.20
C GLY A 112 0.15 6.74 -2.69
N VAL A 113 -0.91 7.34 -2.15
CA VAL A 113 -1.07 7.62 -0.71
C VAL A 113 -0.99 6.33 0.12
N ILE A 114 -1.70 5.29 -0.29
CA ILE A 114 -1.73 3.98 0.38
C ILE A 114 -0.33 3.39 0.46
N ARG A 115 0.40 3.35 -0.68
CA ARG A 115 1.78 2.83 -0.73
C ARG A 115 2.74 3.68 0.11
N GLY A 116 2.57 5.01 0.10
CA GLY A 116 3.35 5.94 0.92
C GLY A 116 3.21 5.69 2.43
N HIS A 117 2.09 5.13 2.86
CA HIS A 117 1.83 4.72 4.24
C HIS A 117 2.07 3.22 4.47
N SER A 118 2.89 2.56 3.65
CA SER A 118 3.20 1.12 3.77
C SER A 118 1.97 0.18 3.62
N GLY A 119 0.90 0.68 3.00
CA GLY A 119 -0.26 -0.12 2.64
C GLY A 119 -0.08 -0.84 1.31
N THR A 120 -0.85 -1.92 1.13
CA THR A 120 -0.92 -2.66 -0.13
C THR A 120 -2.31 -2.47 -0.75
N PRO A 121 -2.44 -1.72 -1.86
CA PRO A 121 -3.68 -1.68 -2.60
C PRO A 121 -3.93 -3.02 -3.29
N ILE A 122 -5.17 -3.49 -3.25
CA ILE A 122 -5.58 -4.75 -3.86
C ILE A 122 -5.89 -4.52 -5.34
N GLU A 123 -5.24 -5.29 -6.20
CA GLU A 123 -5.40 -5.21 -7.66
C GLU A 123 -6.61 -6.03 -8.12
N GLY A 124 -7.24 -5.65 -9.24
CA GLY A 124 -8.29 -6.46 -9.87
C GLY A 124 -9.68 -6.41 -9.25
N LYS A 125 -9.84 -5.75 -8.10
CA LYS A 125 -11.15 -5.27 -7.66
C LYS A 125 -11.42 -3.96 -8.40
N LEU A 126 -11.94 -4.07 -9.62
CA LEU A 126 -12.79 -3.06 -10.25
C LEU A 126 -14.05 -2.94 -9.36
N LEU A 127 -13.89 -2.48 -8.12
CA LEU A 127 -15.00 -1.76 -7.54
C LEU A 127 -15.22 -0.62 -8.52
N GLY A 128 -16.46 -0.48 -8.99
CA GLY A 128 -16.89 0.85 -9.38
C GLY A 128 -16.34 1.78 -8.30
N ASP A 129 -15.60 2.79 -8.72
CA ASP A 129 -15.32 3.98 -7.93
C ASP A 129 -14.59 3.84 -6.56
N GLY A 130 -14.12 2.65 -6.17
CA GLY A 130 -13.49 2.42 -4.86
C GLY A 130 -12.15 1.67 -4.84
N VAL A 131 -11.35 1.92 -3.80
CA VAL A 131 -10.06 1.29 -3.51
C VAL A 131 -10.16 0.42 -2.25
N LEU A 132 -9.70 -0.82 -2.36
CA LEU A 132 -9.46 -1.72 -1.23
C LEU A 132 -7.96 -1.79 -0.95
N ALA A 133 -7.57 -1.60 0.30
CA ALA A 133 -6.19 -1.76 0.73
C ALA A 133 -6.08 -2.50 2.05
N VAL A 134 -4.90 -3.08 2.28
CA VAL A 134 -4.54 -3.71 3.54
C VAL A 134 -3.28 -3.11 4.13
N PHE A 135 -3.17 -3.18 5.45
CA PHE A 135 -2.05 -2.68 6.23
C PHE A 135 -1.73 -3.66 7.36
N THR A 136 -0.46 -3.71 7.74
CA THR A 136 0.00 -4.41 8.96
C THR A 136 -0.10 -3.53 10.21
N SER A 137 -0.38 -2.23 10.05
CA SER A 137 -0.45 -1.25 11.14
C SER A 137 -1.74 -0.45 11.11
N ALA A 138 -2.47 -0.42 12.23
CA ALA A 138 -3.68 0.39 12.39
C ALA A 138 -3.39 1.89 12.29
N ARG A 139 -2.26 2.34 12.85
CA ARG A 139 -1.82 3.74 12.77
C ARG A 139 -1.65 4.17 11.31
N GLN A 140 -0.88 3.41 10.53
CA GLN A 140 -0.62 3.71 9.13
C GLN A 140 -1.90 3.66 8.28
N ALA A 141 -2.79 2.71 8.55
CA ALA A 141 -4.07 2.62 7.87
C ALA A 141 -4.94 3.86 8.13
N ILE A 142 -4.98 4.34 9.37
CA ILE A 142 -5.71 5.55 9.75
C ILE A 142 -5.11 6.80 9.08
N GLU A 143 -3.79 6.95 9.11
CA GLU A 143 -3.10 8.07 8.45
C GLU A 143 -3.38 8.07 6.94
N ALA A 144 -3.29 6.89 6.30
CA ALA A 144 -3.64 6.73 4.90
C ALA A 144 -5.11 7.09 4.62
N ALA A 145 -6.04 6.65 5.47
CA ALA A 145 -7.46 6.96 5.30
C ALA A 145 -7.74 8.46 5.36
N VAL A 146 -7.14 9.17 6.32
CA VAL A 146 -7.26 10.63 6.43
C VAL A 146 -6.70 11.33 5.19
N ALA A 147 -5.52 10.91 4.72
CA ALA A 147 -4.91 11.45 3.51
C ALA A 147 -5.74 11.15 2.25
N CYS A 148 -6.33 9.95 2.15
CA CYS A 148 -7.26 9.60 1.07
C CYS A 148 -8.51 10.48 1.08
N GLY A 149 -9.10 10.75 2.25
CA GLY A 149 -10.26 11.62 2.39
C GLY A 149 -9.99 13.06 1.94
N ALA A 150 -8.80 13.59 2.26
CA ALA A 150 -8.35 14.88 1.76
C ALA A 150 -8.19 14.87 0.23
N ALA A 151 -7.50 13.86 -0.32
CA ALA A 151 -7.30 13.73 -1.77
C ALA A 151 -8.62 13.65 -2.55
N GLY A 152 -9.62 12.91 -2.06
CA GLY A 152 -10.95 12.86 -2.66
C GLY A 152 -11.67 14.21 -2.61
N SER A 153 -11.59 14.91 -1.48
CA SER A 153 -12.16 16.25 -1.32
C SER A 153 -11.54 17.25 -2.30
N ASP A 154 -10.21 17.25 -2.42
CA ASP A 154 -9.45 18.12 -3.33
C ASP A 154 -9.78 17.84 -4.81
N ALA A 155 -10.04 16.57 -5.15
CA ALA A 155 -10.46 16.16 -6.49
C ALA A 155 -11.94 16.49 -6.81
N GLY A 156 -12.71 16.93 -5.82
CA GLY A 156 -14.17 17.11 -5.93
C GLY A 156 -14.93 15.79 -6.06
N LEU A 157 -14.36 14.71 -5.53
CA LEU A 157 -14.89 13.35 -5.50
C LEU A 157 -14.76 12.83 -4.05
N PRO A 158 -15.57 13.35 -3.11
CA PRO A 158 -15.44 13.02 -1.71
C PRO A 158 -15.66 11.51 -1.49
N LEU A 159 -14.98 10.94 -0.49
CA LEU A 159 -14.92 9.49 -0.30
C LEU A 159 -15.67 9.04 0.95
N HIS A 160 -16.38 7.92 0.85
CA HIS A 160 -16.71 7.09 1.99
C HIS A 160 -15.50 6.26 2.41
N LEU A 161 -15.16 6.26 3.68
CA LEU A 161 -13.94 5.63 4.20
C LEU A 161 -14.24 4.76 5.42
N GLY A 162 -13.84 3.49 5.37
CA GLY A 162 -14.09 2.52 6.43
C GLY A 162 -12.91 1.62 6.72
N LEU A 163 -12.63 1.41 8.00
CA LEU A 163 -11.55 0.54 8.46
C LEU A 163 -12.03 -0.51 9.45
N HIS A 164 -11.52 -1.72 9.26
CA HIS A 164 -11.67 -2.82 10.20
C HIS A 164 -10.38 -3.64 10.27
N ALA A 165 -10.20 -4.43 11.32
CA ALA A 165 -9.08 -5.35 11.43
C ALA A 165 -9.59 -6.74 11.80
N GLY A 166 -9.01 -7.75 11.16
CA GLY A 166 -9.36 -9.15 11.37
C GLY A 166 -8.63 -10.04 10.40
N ASP A 167 -8.91 -11.34 10.50
CA ASP A 167 -8.27 -12.33 9.63
C ASP A 167 -8.81 -12.26 8.22
N VAL A 168 -7.88 -12.39 7.27
CA VAL A 168 -8.17 -12.40 5.84
C VAL A 168 -7.59 -13.62 5.15
N ILE A 169 -8.32 -14.11 4.16
CA ILE A 169 -7.91 -15.18 3.26
C ILE A 169 -7.37 -14.53 1.99
N ARG A 170 -6.22 -15.03 1.53
CA ARG A 170 -5.55 -14.55 0.32
C ARG A 170 -5.73 -15.56 -0.79
N GLU A 171 -6.17 -15.09 -1.94
CA GLU A 171 -6.18 -15.84 -3.18
C GLU A 171 -5.67 -14.91 -4.29
N ASP A 172 -4.55 -15.31 -4.90
CA ASP A 172 -3.83 -14.52 -5.90
C ASP A 172 -3.55 -13.07 -5.43
N ASN A 173 -4.08 -12.10 -6.18
CA ASN A 173 -3.94 -10.67 -5.93
C ASN A 173 -5.16 -10.10 -5.18
N ASN A 174 -6.02 -10.93 -4.59
CA ASN A 174 -7.24 -10.50 -3.92
C ASN A 174 -7.29 -10.95 -2.45
N VAL A 175 -8.21 -10.34 -1.71
CA VAL A 175 -8.41 -10.56 -0.28
C VAL A 175 -9.89 -10.76 0.01
N TYR A 176 -10.18 -11.81 0.77
CA TYR A 176 -11.52 -12.24 1.14
C TYR A 176 -11.63 -12.49 2.65
N GLY A 177 -12.87 -12.57 3.13
CA GLY A 177 -13.17 -12.92 4.52
C GLY A 177 -14.19 -11.98 5.16
N GLY A 178 -14.65 -12.36 6.35
CA GLY A 178 -15.61 -11.58 7.13
C GLY A 178 -15.10 -10.16 7.43
N ALA A 179 -13.81 -10.01 7.72
CA ALA A 179 -13.19 -8.72 8.03
C ALA A 179 -13.27 -7.72 6.86
N VAL A 180 -13.13 -8.21 5.62
CA VAL A 180 -13.29 -7.40 4.39
C VAL A 180 -14.73 -6.88 4.27
N ASN A 181 -15.71 -7.76 4.52
CA ASN A 181 -17.13 -7.39 4.47
C ASN A 181 -17.53 -6.40 5.57
N ILE A 182 -16.92 -6.48 6.75
CA ILE A 182 -17.15 -5.53 7.83
C ILE A 182 -16.57 -4.16 7.44
N ALA A 183 -15.34 -4.11 6.96
CA ALA A 183 -14.70 -2.86 6.55
C ALA A 183 -15.50 -2.11 5.48
N SER A 184 -16.00 -2.81 4.45
CA SER A 184 -16.82 -2.18 3.41
C SER A 184 -18.14 -1.62 3.94
N ARG A 185 -18.78 -2.33 4.88
CA ARG A 185 -20.02 -1.86 5.52
C ARG A 185 -19.78 -0.69 6.45
N ILE A 186 -18.65 -0.64 7.15
CA ILE A 186 -18.26 0.53 7.94
C ILE A 186 -18.06 1.74 7.02
N SER A 187 -17.43 1.54 5.85
CA SER A 187 -17.24 2.59 4.85
C SER A 187 -18.58 3.18 4.42
N ALA A 188 -19.56 2.33 4.11
CA ALA A 188 -20.90 2.76 3.71
C ALA A 188 -21.68 3.53 4.80
N LEU A 189 -21.23 3.52 6.06
CA LEU A 189 -21.82 4.31 7.14
C LEU A 189 -21.15 5.68 7.32
N SER A 190 -19.98 5.88 6.72
CA SER A 190 -19.24 7.14 6.90
C SER A 190 -19.99 8.28 6.20
N VAL A 191 -19.85 9.50 6.70
CA VAL A 191 -20.19 10.65 5.85
C VAL A 191 -19.07 10.88 4.82
N PRO A 192 -19.35 11.52 3.67
CA PRO A 192 -18.32 11.80 2.67
C PRO A 192 -17.16 12.63 3.26
N GLY A 193 -15.93 12.17 3.05
CA GLY A 193 -14.69 12.76 3.58
C GLY A 193 -14.33 12.33 5.01
N GLU A 194 -15.22 11.63 5.73
CA GLU A 194 -14.95 11.10 7.07
C GLU A 194 -14.46 9.66 7.01
N ALA A 195 -13.44 9.34 7.82
CA ALA A 195 -13.01 7.96 8.06
C ALA A 195 -13.69 7.39 9.32
N LEU A 196 -14.39 6.27 9.16
CA LEU A 196 -14.90 5.47 10.27
C LEU A 196 -14.02 4.24 10.52
N VAL A 197 -13.80 3.92 11.79
CA VAL A 197 -13.04 2.74 12.23
C VAL A 197 -13.86 1.87 13.17
N SER A 198 -13.65 0.56 13.15
CA SER A 198 -14.17 -0.32 14.20
C SER A 198 -13.48 -0.10 15.53
N ASP A 199 -14.10 -0.54 16.63
CA ASP A 199 -13.48 -0.50 17.96
C ASP A 199 -12.15 -1.28 18.03
N ILE A 200 -12.00 -2.34 17.22
CA ILE A 200 -10.74 -3.10 17.11
C ILE A 200 -9.61 -2.21 16.56
N VAL A 201 -9.85 -1.52 15.44
CA VAL A 201 -8.85 -0.63 14.84
C VAL A 201 -8.50 0.52 15.78
N ARG A 202 -9.51 1.12 16.44
CA ARG A 202 -9.29 2.12 17.49
C ARG A 202 -8.42 1.58 18.62
N GLY A 203 -8.70 0.38 19.11
CA GLY A 203 -7.95 -0.28 20.18
C GLY A 203 -6.48 -0.47 19.82
N LEU A 204 -6.19 -0.92 18.59
CA LEU A 204 -4.83 -1.11 18.07
C LEU A 204 -4.07 0.23 17.90
N ALA A 205 -4.78 1.32 17.62
CA ALA A 205 -4.19 2.63 17.36
C ALA A 205 -4.15 3.57 18.58
N ARG A 206 -4.72 3.18 19.72
CA ARG A 206 -5.01 4.03 20.88
C ARG A 206 -3.82 4.86 21.38
N THR A 207 -2.61 4.32 21.32
CA THR A 207 -1.40 4.97 21.86
C THR A 207 -0.45 5.49 20.79
N SER A 208 -0.75 5.25 19.51
CA SER A 208 0.20 5.44 18.42
C SER A 208 -0.31 6.39 17.34
N ALA A 209 -1.62 6.56 17.20
CA ALA A 209 -2.17 7.50 16.23
C ALA A 209 -2.29 8.91 16.83
N GLY A 210 -1.79 9.91 16.10
CA GLY A 210 -1.92 11.33 16.43
C GLY A 210 -3.32 11.91 16.17
N VAL A 211 -4.36 11.09 16.33
CA VAL A 211 -5.76 11.44 16.06
C VAL A 211 -6.62 11.20 17.30
N SER A 212 -7.79 11.83 17.33
CA SER A 212 -8.83 11.54 18.31
C SER A 212 -9.97 10.74 17.68
N PHE A 213 -10.76 10.07 18.52
CA PHE A 213 -11.86 9.22 18.07
C PHE A 213 -13.17 9.67 18.71
N LYS A 214 -14.17 9.96 17.87
CA LYS A 214 -15.52 10.29 18.32
C LYS A 214 -16.42 9.07 18.18
N ASP A 215 -17.02 8.65 19.28
CA ASP A 215 -17.92 7.51 19.32
C ASP A 215 -19.17 7.75 18.47
N ARG A 216 -19.54 6.75 17.66
CA ARG A 216 -20.77 6.73 16.85
C ARG A 216 -21.71 5.58 17.27
N GLY A 217 -21.42 4.92 18.38
CA GLY A 217 -22.25 3.85 18.94
C GLY A 217 -22.17 2.56 18.14
N GLU A 218 -23.02 1.61 18.53
CA GLU A 218 -23.13 0.29 17.90
C GLU A 218 -23.99 0.36 16.63
N GLN A 219 -23.52 -0.30 15.58
CA GLN A 219 -24.13 -0.31 14.25
C GLN A 219 -24.42 -1.76 13.84
N SER A 220 -25.67 -2.05 13.52
CA SER A 220 -26.07 -3.34 12.97
C SER A 220 -25.73 -3.41 11.48
N LEU A 221 -24.72 -4.20 11.13
CA LEU A 221 -24.26 -4.33 9.75
C LEU A 221 -24.97 -5.52 9.08
N LYS A 222 -25.55 -5.30 7.89
CA LYS A 222 -26.31 -6.33 7.15
C LYS A 222 -25.51 -7.62 6.98
N GLY A 223 -25.88 -8.72 7.64
CA GLY A 223 -25.16 -9.99 7.51
C GLY A 223 -23.89 -10.08 8.34
N VAL A 224 -23.80 -9.31 9.43
CA VAL A 224 -22.93 -9.58 10.59
C VAL A 224 -23.84 -9.89 11.76
N GLY A 225 -23.51 -10.95 12.52
CA GLY A 225 -24.36 -11.44 13.60
C GLY A 225 -24.42 -10.52 14.82
N GLU A 226 -23.35 -9.77 15.09
CA GLU A 226 -23.23 -8.89 16.25
C GLU A 226 -23.08 -7.42 15.81
N PRO A 227 -23.68 -6.47 16.54
CA PRO A 227 -23.47 -5.05 16.29
C PRO A 227 -21.98 -4.68 16.40
N VAL A 228 -21.52 -3.79 15.52
CA VAL A 228 -20.14 -3.30 15.53
C VAL A 228 -20.14 -1.86 16.00
N ARG A 229 -19.42 -1.56 17.08
CA ARG A 229 -19.19 -0.17 17.50
C ARG A 229 -18.21 0.51 16.56
N VAL A 230 -18.58 1.69 16.07
CA VAL A 230 -17.76 2.46 15.14
C VAL A 230 -17.39 3.83 15.71
N TRP A 231 -16.27 4.36 15.24
CA TRP A 231 -15.69 5.60 15.71
C TRP A 231 -15.28 6.45 14.51
N ALA A 232 -15.62 7.73 14.55
CA ALA A 232 -15.12 8.71 13.61
C ALA A 232 -13.71 9.15 13.99
N VAL A 233 -12.80 9.13 13.01
CA VAL A 233 -11.45 9.68 13.15
C VAL A 233 -11.53 11.19 13.02
N VAL A 234 -11.02 11.89 14.03
CA VAL A 234 -10.93 13.35 14.05
C VAL A 234 -9.45 13.71 14.15
N ALA A 235 -8.95 14.43 13.15
CA ALA A 235 -7.56 14.89 13.13
C ALA A 235 -7.22 15.58 14.45
N GLY A 236 -6.18 15.10 15.13
CA GLY A 236 -5.68 15.77 16.32
C GLY A 236 -4.98 17.06 15.92
N GLU A 237 -5.12 18.12 16.71
CA GLU A 237 -4.20 19.25 16.62
C GLU A 237 -2.78 18.69 16.81
N THR A 238 -1.91 18.91 15.82
CA THR A 238 -0.48 18.61 15.97
C THR A 238 0.00 19.33 17.22
N ARG A 239 0.37 18.59 18.27
CA ARG A 239 1.10 19.18 19.40
C ARG A 239 2.45 19.64 18.88
N ALA A 240 2.52 20.90 18.46
CA ALA A 240 3.77 21.58 18.21
C ALA A 240 4.61 21.46 19.49
N ASN A 241 5.81 20.92 19.34
CA ASN A 241 6.79 20.68 20.39
C ASN A 241 6.98 21.95 21.24
N GLN A 242 6.44 21.98 22.47
CA GLN A 242 6.89 22.91 23.52
C GLN A 242 8.05 22.25 24.26
N TYR A 243 9.22 22.22 23.63
CA TYR A 243 10.50 21.94 24.29
C TYR A 243 11.59 22.79 23.64
N GLU A 244 11.49 24.11 23.75
CA GLU A 244 12.62 25.00 23.45
C GLU A 244 12.42 26.39 24.07
N THR A 245 12.33 26.47 25.40
CA THR A 245 12.85 27.63 26.16
C THR A 245 13.02 27.22 27.62
N GLY A 246 14.25 26.89 28.02
CA GLY A 246 14.53 26.51 29.41
C GLY A 246 15.93 25.94 29.63
N ALA A 247 16.97 26.71 29.28
CA ALA A 247 18.29 26.68 29.93
C ALA A 247 19.08 27.93 29.49
#